data_AF-A0A928WTX0-F1
#
_entry.id   AF-A0A928WTX0-F1
#
_cell.length_a   1.000
_cell.length_b   1.000
_cell.length_c   1.000
_cell.angle_alpha   90.00
_cell.angle_beta   90.00
_cell.angle_gamma   90.00
#
_symmetry.space_group_name_H-M   'P 1'
#
loop_
_entity.id
_entity.type
_entity.pdbx_description
1 polymer ?
#
loop_
_entity_poly.entity_id
_entity_poly.type
_entity_poly.pdbx_seq_one_letter_code
_entity_poly.pdbx_strand_id
1 'polypeptide(L)' 'MHPFLDSLTALKPRAFRVQLDGEDIYKAEFTDSGVNTVFEKLVDLNVPRHLLTVFFDDIPTPVYSIALNGEVG' A
#
# COMPACT_ATOMS: atom_id res chain seq x y z
N MET A 1 -16.64 8.62 10.55
CA MET A 1 -15.18 8.83 10.64
C MET A 1 -14.54 7.44 10.63
N HIS A 2 -13.63 7.16 9.69
CA HIS A 2 -13.11 5.81 9.48
C HIS A 2 -11.84 5.62 10.34
N PRO A 3 -11.78 4.66 11.27
CA PRO A 3 -10.68 4.53 12.24
C PRO A 3 -9.26 4.48 11.63
N PHE A 4 -9.13 3.94 10.43
CA PHE A 4 -7.88 3.95 9.67
C PHE A 4 -7.43 5.37 9.27
N LEU A 5 -8.34 6.23 8.83
CA LEU A 5 -8.02 7.61 8.44
C LEU A 5 -7.62 8.45 9.66
N ASP A 6 -8.27 8.20 10.81
CA ASP A 6 -7.91 8.85 12.08
C ASP A 6 -6.51 8.42 12.53
N SER A 7 -6.21 7.12 12.43
CA SER A 7 -4.90 6.57 12.74
C SER A 7 -3.81 7.12 11.82
N LEU A 8 -4.09 7.21 10.51
CA LEU A 8 -3.16 7.76 9.52
C LEU A 8 -2.88 9.25 9.76
N THR A 9 -3.93 10.01 10.08
CA THR A 9 -3.82 11.44 10.41
C THR A 9 -3.02 11.67 11.69
N ALA A 10 -3.15 10.78 12.68
CA ALA A 10 -2.35 10.82 13.90
C ALA A 10 -0.88 10.45 13.65
N LEU A 11 -0.63 9.45 12.78
CA LEU A 11 0.71 8.96 12.47
C LEU A 11 1.55 9.99 11.70
N LYS A 12 0.91 10.81 10.86
CA LYS A 12 1.55 11.82 9.99
C LYS A 12 2.78 11.26 9.23
N PRO A 13 2.61 10.18 8.45
CA PRO A 13 3.74 9.56 7.78
C PRO A 13 4.37 10.49 6.76
N ARG A 14 5.68 10.35 6.56
CA ARG A 14 6.43 11.05 5.50
C ARG A 14 6.34 10.32 4.16
N ALA A 15 6.26 9.00 4.19
CA ALA A 15 6.20 8.18 3.00
C ALA A 15 5.26 6.98 3.18
N PHE A 16 4.83 6.43 2.05
CA PHE A 16 4.21 5.12 2.01
C PHE A 16 4.82 4.25 0.90
N ARG A 17 4.84 2.94 1.12
CA ARG A 17 5.19 1.96 0.09
C ARG A 17 4.20 0.81 0.09
N VAL A 18 3.99 0.24 -1.08
CA VAL A 18 3.09 -0.89 -1.28
C VAL A 18 3.93 -2.08 -1.69
N GLN A 19 3.75 -3.17 -0.97
CA GLN A 19 4.32 -4.47 -1.29
C GLN A 19 3.26 -5.44 -1.79
N LEU A 20 3.64 -6.24 -2.76
CA LEU A 20 2.88 -7.36 -3.25
C LEU A 20 3.73 -8.63 -3.14
N ASP A 21 3.24 -9.61 -2.37
CA ASP A 21 3.94 -10.86 -2.04
C ASP A 21 5.40 -10.64 -1.54
N GLY A 22 5.63 -9.53 -0.82
CA GLY A 22 6.94 -9.17 -0.26
C GLY A 22 7.84 -8.33 -1.19
N GLU A 23 7.44 -8.07 -2.43
CA GLU A 23 8.15 -7.17 -3.34
C GLU A 23 7.56 -5.76 -3.33
N ASP A 24 8.39 -4.73 -3.27
CA ASP A 24 7.94 -3.34 -3.45
C ASP A 24 7.45 -3.14 -4.89
N ILE A 25 6.21 -2.68 -5.04
CA ILE A 25 5.60 -2.34 -6.33
C ILE A 25 5.35 -0.84 -6.49
N TYR A 26 5.31 -0.10 -5.39
CA TYR A 26 5.06 1.34 -5.38
C TYR A 26 5.68 1.99 -4.14
N LYS A 27 6.23 3.19 -4.28
CA LYS A 27 6.69 4.03 -3.18
C LYS A 27 6.43 5.49 -3.50
N ALA A 28 5.95 6.23 -2.52
CA ALA A 28 5.77 7.65 -2.64
C ALA A 28 5.97 8.40 -1.32
N GLU A 29 6.24 9.69 -1.43
CA GLU A 29 6.43 10.61 -0.32
C GLU A 29 5.27 11.59 -0.26
N PHE A 30 4.78 11.87 0.95
CA PHE A 30 3.80 12.91 1.17
C PHE A 30 4.48 14.29 1.10
N THR A 31 3.91 15.18 0.31
CA THR A 31 4.33 16.56 0.17
C THR A 31 3.19 17.50 0.55
N ASP A 32 3.50 18.79 0.74
CA ASP A 32 2.47 19.81 1.00
C ASP A 32 1.44 19.93 -0.16
N SER A 33 1.81 19.46 -1.36
CA SER A 33 0.97 19.46 -2.55
C SER A 33 0.29 18.12 -2.85
N GLY A 34 0.50 17.09 -2.03
CA GLY A 34 -0.08 15.76 -2.21
C GLY A 34 0.95 14.64 -2.08
N VAL A 35 1.18 13.90 -3.16
CA VAL A 35 2.05 12.72 -3.17
C VAL A 35 3.04 12.82 -4.32
N ASN A 36 4.32 12.60 -4.02
CA ASN A 36 5.40 12.50 -4.98
C ASN A 36 5.80 11.03 -5.15
N THR A 37 5.51 10.44 -6.31
CA THR A 37 5.91 9.06 -6.61
C THR A 37 7.43 8.96 -6.72
N VAL A 38 8.02 8.11 -5.89
CA VAL A 38 9.47 7.80 -5.91
C VAL A 38 9.74 6.61 -6.83
N PHE A 39 8.85 5.62 -6.81
CA PHE A 39 9.02 4.37 -7.56
C PHE A 39 7.66 3.74 -7.85
N GLU A 40 7.53 3.16 -9.04
CA GLU A 40 6.37 2.37 -9.46
C GLU A 40 6.82 1.25 -10.40
N LYS A 41 6.29 0.05 -10.18
CA LYS A 41 6.55 -1.16 -10.98
C LYS A 41 5.22 -1.66 -11.55
N LEU A 42 5.22 -1.96 -12.85
CA LEU A 42 4.08 -2.63 -13.48
C LEU A 42 3.95 -4.06 -12.93
N VAL A 43 2.72 -4.43 -12.56
CA VAL A 43 2.39 -5.73 -12.00
C VAL A 43 1.63 -6.55 -13.05
N ASP A 44 2.09 -7.78 -13.28
CA ASP A 44 1.33 -8.75 -14.08
C ASP A 44 0.15 -9.30 -13.26
N LEU A 45 -1.06 -8.99 -13.72
CA LEU A 45 -2.32 -9.40 -13.09
C LEU A 45 -2.69 -10.86 -13.38
N ASN A 46 -2.00 -11.53 -14.31
CA ASN A 46 -2.26 -12.94 -14.61
C ASN A 46 -1.57 -13.89 -13.61
N VAL A 47 -0.65 -13.36 -12.79
CA VAL A 47 0.01 -14.13 -11.74
C VAL A 47 -0.82 -14.02 -10.47
N PRO A 48 -1.26 -15.14 -9.85
CA PRO A 48 -1.96 -15.11 -8.57
C PRO A 48 -1.12 -14.43 -7.48
N ARG A 49 -1.75 -13.50 -6.74
CA ARG A 49 -1.14 -12.74 -5.66
C ARG A 49 -1.94 -12.97 -4.39
N HIS A 50 -1.25 -13.01 -3.26
CA HIS A 50 -1.86 -13.47 -2.01
C HIS A 50 -1.79 -12.41 -0.92
N LEU A 51 -0.79 -11.51 -0.98
CA LEU A 51 -0.56 -10.56 0.09
C LEU A 51 -0.24 -9.17 -0.46
N LEU A 52 -1.06 -8.19 -0.08
CA LEU A 52 -0.73 -6.77 -0.25
C LEU A 52 -0.42 -6.18 1.12
N THR A 53 0.68 -5.46 1.25
CA THR A 53 1.03 -4.78 2.50
C THR A 53 1.36 -3.34 2.19
N VAL A 54 0.72 -2.41 2.91
CA VAL A 54 1.04 -1.00 2.82
C VAL A 54 1.88 -0.65 4.02
N PHE A 55 3.03 -0.03 3.81
CA PHE A 55 3.86 0.48 4.88
C PHE A 55 3.75 2.00 4.92
N PHE A 56 3.64 2.56 6.12
CA PHE A 56 3.75 3.99 6.38
C PHE A 56 4.99 4.21 7.25
N ASP A 57 6.00 4.92 6.76
CA ASP A 57 7.30 5.09 7.43
C ASP A 57 7.86 3.77 8.02
N ASP A 58 7.85 2.71 7.21
CA ASP A 58 8.28 1.34 7.55
C ASP A 58 7.43 0.58 8.58
N ILE A 59 6.30 1.15 9.01
CA ILE A 59 5.32 0.45 9.85
C ILE A 59 4.36 -0.32 8.93
N PRO A 60 4.37 -1.67 8.94
CA PRO A 60 3.47 -2.46 8.13
C PRO A 60 2.03 -2.28 8.60
N THR A 61 1.17 -1.88 7.67
CA THR A 61 -0.28 -1.96 7.79
C THR A 61 -0.76 -3.06 6.85
N PRO A 62 -1.11 -4.25 7.40
CA PRO A 62 -1.59 -5.33 6.56
C PRO A 62 -2.90 -4.92 5.90
N VAL A 63 -2.96 -5.06 4.57
CA VAL A 63 -4.19 -4.92 3.80
C VAL A 63 -4.53 -6.34 3.34
N TYR A 64 -5.75 -6.78 3.61
CA TYR A 64 -6.16 -8.18 3.44
C TYR A 64 -5.86 -8.75 2.04
N SER A 65 -5.76 -10.09 1.98
CA SER A 65 -5.57 -10.89 0.76
C SER A 65 -6.47 -10.40 -0.37
N ILE A 66 -5.86 -9.91 -1.45
CA ILE A 66 -6.59 -9.50 -2.64
C ILE A 66 -6.78 -10.74 -3.50
N ALA A 67 -7.98 -11.32 -3.48
CA ALA A 67 -8.39 -12.21 -4.56
C ALA A 67 -8.57 -11.36 -5.83
N LEU A 68 -7.49 -11.15 -6.58
CA LEU A 68 -7.48 -10.36 -7.83
C LEU A 68 -8.35 -10.99 -8.94
N ASN A 69 -9.01 -12.12 -8.65
CA ASN A 69 -9.76 -12.96 -9.56
C ASN A 69 -11.28 -12.72 -9.47
N GLY A 70 -11.73 -11.81 -8.59
CA GLY A 70 -13.16 -11.50 -8.44
C GLY A 70 -13.98 -12.54 -7.68
N GLU A 71 -13.37 -13.62 -7.19
CA GLU A 71 -14.00 -14.60 -6.31
C GLU A 71 -13.36 -14.54 -4.92
N VAL A 72 -14.11 -14.00 -3.98
CA VAL A 72 -13.79 -14.08 -2.55
C VAL A 72 -14.45 -15.35 -2.03
N GLY A 73 -13.67 -16.25 -1.45
CA GLY A 73 -14.18 -17.40 -0.68
C GLY A 73 -14.55 -16.99 0.73
#